data_AF-A0A024K5W8-F1
#
_entry.id   AF-A0A024K5W8-F1
#
_cell.length_a   1.000
_cell.length_b   1.000
_cell.length_c   1.000
_cell.angle_alpha   90.00
_cell.angle_beta   90.00
_cell.angle_gamma   90.00
#
_symmetry.space_group_name_H-M   'P 1'
#
loop_
_entity.id
_entity.type
_entity.pdbx_description
1 polymer ?
#
loop_
_entity_poly.entity_id
_entity_poly.type
_entity_poly.pdbx_seq_one_letter_code
_entity_poly.pdbx_strand_id
1 'polypeptide(L)'
;MVAPPASRESSRFSPAWPSWRRLTTLASLLLLGWATLLPPGRTPQWWHYAAAVAAVAAFVGSWHGQHVSTTVARWTPMAWHNRRQRSQRTGHRRRSATPAQPPPTPRESALQARIVIHLRTHPHALSAPGDHSDQLPWEFITAWLDRYGVRADALTICSVTRTPPASGLRSDSAPLLSGRNSQHRDTWLSYTLRAENNVGALTARRTTLRTPPGVTSDDDTSQSQPHRAALADTVARRLIAELRERGWLATLSDEEELPRFVPPSATVRKETWTGTEYSDGFRAVYAVDPAALPDVLETLTTLHTKATWVAVTIRSRGRQPATVEAVVGTLTASRPPRQLPGLTGFHGLHRHIAPVLAATGIDAGADVELPATEVAPSTLAALRWPTAAIGVPIGYNRARQPVYLGLASPEPVRITVTGTRQFHIGIIARLALSGQPVALYTADPRQWTALANHAAPQQFSIRPTTPPPDAIVVSDASSDAPTGAITVTLRRPQSAQAPATTIVITQDGRHPDLFYITTAHGRQWLSTRLVPVPNE
;
A
#
# COMPACT_ATOMS: atom_id res chain seq x y z
N MET A 1 24.76 -5.90 -38.02
CA MET A 1 24.88 -4.55 -37.44
C MET A 1 24.49 -4.68 -35.97
N VAL A 2 25.48 -4.85 -35.10
CA VAL A 2 25.31 -5.28 -33.70
C VAL A 2 25.15 -4.03 -32.85
N ALA A 3 24.01 -3.89 -32.16
CA ALA A 3 23.78 -2.84 -31.18
C ALA A 3 24.67 -3.06 -29.94
N PRO A 4 25.27 -2.02 -29.36
CA PRO A 4 26.13 -2.18 -28.19
C PRO A 4 25.27 -2.50 -26.95
N PRO A 5 25.78 -3.30 -26.00
CA PRO A 5 25.08 -3.57 -24.76
C PRO A 5 24.97 -2.30 -23.92
N ALA A 6 23.74 -1.95 -23.53
CA ALA A 6 23.46 -0.88 -22.59
C ALA A 6 24.25 -1.10 -21.30
N SER A 7 25.12 -0.14 -20.99
CA SER A 7 25.87 -0.06 -19.75
C SER A 7 24.90 -0.03 -18.57
N ARG A 8 24.89 -1.10 -17.77
CA ARG A 8 24.40 -1.07 -16.37
C ARG A 8 25.35 -0.17 -15.57
N GLU A 9 25.13 1.14 -15.65
CA GLU A 9 25.63 2.04 -14.61
C GLU A 9 24.81 1.75 -13.36
N SER A 10 25.38 0.93 -12.48
CA SER A 10 25.02 0.95 -11.08
C SER A 10 25.15 2.39 -10.61
N SER A 11 24.07 2.97 -10.10
CA SER A 11 24.10 4.27 -9.42
C SER A 11 25.04 4.14 -8.23
N ARG A 12 26.31 4.50 -8.45
CA ARG A 12 27.30 4.62 -7.39
C ARG A 12 26.78 5.71 -6.47
N PHE A 13 26.71 5.37 -5.18
CA PHE A 13 26.44 6.27 -4.08
C PHE A 13 27.03 7.65 -4.37
N SER A 14 26.17 8.64 -4.63
CA SER A 14 26.59 10.03 -4.45
C SER A 14 26.97 10.15 -2.96
N PRO A 15 28.22 10.49 -2.63
CA PRO A 15 28.57 10.76 -1.24
C PRO A 15 27.63 11.85 -0.73
N ALA A 16 27.20 11.78 0.54
CA ALA A 16 26.43 12.86 1.12
C ALA A 16 27.29 14.13 1.07
N TRP A 17 26.89 15.12 0.25
CA TRP A 17 27.60 16.40 0.19
C TRP A 17 27.35 17.10 1.53
N PRO A 18 28.41 17.50 2.26
CA PRO A 18 28.23 18.17 3.54
C PRO A 18 27.52 19.50 3.29
N SER A 19 26.39 19.71 3.96
CA SER A 19 25.67 20.98 3.85
C SER A 19 26.57 22.13 4.33
N TRP A 20 26.38 23.32 3.78
CA TRP A 20 27.14 24.52 4.16
C TRP A 20 27.14 24.74 5.68
N ARG A 21 26.01 24.45 6.34
CA ARG A 21 25.87 24.51 7.80
C ARG A 21 26.82 23.56 8.55
N ARG A 22 27.10 22.38 8.01
CA ARG A 22 28.04 21.40 8.60
C ARG A 22 29.48 21.83 8.42
N LEU A 23 29.80 22.39 7.25
CA LEU A 23 31.12 22.96 6.99
C LEU A 23 31.39 24.18 7.88
N THR A 24 30.43 25.08 8.04
CA THR A 24 30.60 26.26 8.91
C THR A 24 30.68 25.86 10.38
N THR A 25 29.86 24.91 10.86
CA THR A 25 29.95 24.43 12.25
C THR A 25 31.27 23.71 12.52
N LEU A 26 31.75 22.88 11.59
CA LEU A 26 33.07 22.25 11.69
C LEU A 26 34.19 23.29 11.70
N ALA A 27 34.18 24.24 10.76
CA ALA A 27 35.17 25.30 10.69
C ALA A 27 35.19 26.13 11.98
N SER A 28 34.03 26.53 12.50
CA SER A 28 33.90 27.23 13.77
C SER A 28 34.43 26.42 14.95
N LEU A 29 34.10 25.12 15.04
CA LEU A 29 34.60 24.24 16.10
C LEU A 29 36.12 24.07 16.05
N LEU A 30 36.69 23.91 14.86
CA LEU A 30 38.14 23.79 14.68
C LEU A 30 38.85 25.09 15.02
N LEU A 31 38.33 26.24 14.58
CA LEU A 31 38.90 27.56 14.89
C LEU A 31 38.82 27.89 16.39
N LEU A 32 37.67 27.62 17.03
CA LEU A 32 37.46 27.87 18.45
C LEU A 32 38.27 26.89 19.32
N GLY A 33 38.35 25.63 18.91
CA GLY A 33 39.23 24.63 19.52
C GLY A 33 40.70 24.99 19.40
N TRP A 34 41.14 25.48 18.24
CA TRP A 34 42.51 25.95 18.03
C TRP A 34 42.83 27.16 18.92
N ALA A 35 41.95 28.15 18.96
CA ALA A 35 42.14 29.36 19.77
C ALA A 35 42.15 29.08 21.29
N THR A 36 41.41 28.08 21.76
CA THR A 36 41.34 27.72 23.18
C THR A 36 42.47 26.79 23.63
N LEU A 37 42.92 25.89 22.77
CA LEU A 37 43.94 24.88 23.11
C LEU A 37 45.38 25.35 22.83
N LEU A 38 45.57 26.36 21.97
CA LEU A 38 46.88 26.93 21.65
C LEU A 38 46.95 28.41 22.05
N PRO A 39 47.24 28.70 23.34
CA PRO A 39 47.57 30.06 23.75
C PRO A 39 48.80 30.57 23.00
N PRO A 40 48.91 31.89 22.78
CA PRO A 40 50.01 32.48 22.05
C PRO A 40 51.36 32.11 22.68
N GLY A 41 52.28 31.59 21.86
CA GLY A 41 53.63 31.18 22.26
C GLY A 41 53.85 29.68 22.50
N ARG A 42 52.84 28.82 22.35
CA ARG A 42 53.02 27.35 22.40
C ARG A 42 52.95 26.68 21.03
N THR A 43 53.78 25.67 20.82
CA THR A 43 53.78 24.84 19.61
C THR A 43 52.71 23.75 19.68
N PRO A 44 52.00 23.47 18.58
CA PRO A 44 51.00 22.40 18.53
C PRO A 44 51.62 21.02 18.77
N GLN A 45 51.01 20.27 19.68
CA GLN A 45 51.38 18.87 19.96
C GLN A 45 50.62 17.91 19.03
N TRP A 46 51.19 16.73 18.78
CA TRP A 46 50.64 15.73 17.84
C TRP A 46 49.16 15.37 18.08
N TRP A 47 48.69 15.38 19.33
CA TRP A 47 47.30 15.05 19.66
C TRP A 47 46.29 16.11 19.18
N HIS A 48 46.70 17.37 18.98
CA HIS A 48 45.83 18.41 18.40
C HIS A 48 45.49 18.09 16.94
N TYR A 49 46.49 17.65 16.18
CA TYR A 49 46.30 17.18 14.81
C TYR A 49 45.43 15.92 14.77
N ALA A 50 45.65 14.98 15.70
CA ALA A 50 44.81 13.79 15.82
C ALA A 50 43.34 14.14 16.14
N ALA A 51 43.09 15.09 17.04
CA ALA A 51 41.75 15.57 17.37
C ALA A 51 41.08 16.30 16.20
N ALA A 52 41.83 17.14 15.47
CA ALA A 52 41.34 17.81 14.27
C ALA A 52 40.95 16.80 13.17
N VAL A 53 41.80 15.80 12.92
CA VAL A 53 41.53 14.72 11.97
C VAL A 53 40.31 13.91 12.40
N ALA A 54 40.17 13.59 13.69
CA ALA A 54 38.99 12.90 14.21
C ALA A 54 37.69 13.71 14.03
N ALA A 55 37.74 15.03 14.28
CA ALA A 55 36.60 15.92 14.06
C ALA A 55 36.20 16.00 12.58
N VAL A 56 37.16 16.14 11.68
CA VAL A 56 36.93 16.10 10.22
C VAL A 56 36.32 14.76 9.81
N ALA A 57 36.88 13.64 10.27
CA ALA A 57 36.33 12.31 9.99
C ALA A 57 34.90 12.13 10.54
N ALA A 58 34.56 12.69 11.70
CA ALA A 58 33.23 12.59 12.28
C ALA A 58 32.15 13.39 11.53
N PHE A 59 32.50 14.58 11.02
CA PHE A 59 31.56 15.51 10.37
C PHE A 59 31.51 15.35 8.85
N VAL A 60 32.64 15.10 8.22
CA VAL A 60 32.77 14.96 6.75
C VAL A 60 32.75 13.48 6.36
N GLY A 61 33.25 12.59 7.21
CA GLY A 61 33.28 11.16 6.92
C GLY A 61 31.89 10.62 6.63
N SER A 62 31.78 9.96 5.48
CA SER A 62 30.60 9.23 5.07
C SER A 62 30.78 7.74 5.36
N TRP A 63 29.82 7.15 6.06
CA TRP A 63 29.71 5.71 6.27
C TRP A 63 28.44 5.21 5.57
N HIS A 64 28.60 4.41 4.51
CA HIS A 64 27.50 3.81 3.75
C HIS A 64 26.45 4.83 3.25
N GLY A 65 26.89 5.95 2.67
CA GLY A 65 26.02 6.98 2.10
C GLY A 65 25.40 7.95 3.11
N GLN A 66 25.69 7.82 4.40
CA GLN A 66 25.30 8.79 5.44
C GLN A 66 26.53 9.32 6.16
N HIS A 67 26.48 10.55 6.67
CA HIS A 67 27.55 11.05 7.52
C HIS A 67 27.64 10.25 8.84
N VAL A 68 28.85 10.04 9.34
CA VAL A 68 29.10 9.30 10.61
C VAL A 68 28.31 9.93 11.76
N SER A 69 28.31 11.26 11.87
CA SER A 69 27.51 11.99 12.86
C SER A 69 26.01 11.68 12.80
N THR A 70 25.46 11.55 11.59
CA THR A 70 24.04 11.22 11.38
C THR A 70 23.75 9.77 11.74
N THR A 71 24.69 8.87 11.45
CA THR A 71 24.59 7.46 11.86
C THR A 71 24.56 7.34 13.38
N VAL A 72 25.47 8.02 14.08
CA VAL A 72 25.53 8.03 15.55
C VAL A 72 24.27 8.66 16.15
N ALA A 73 23.81 9.80 15.64
CA ALA A 73 22.62 10.50 16.11
C ALA A 73 21.33 9.66 15.98
N ARG A 74 21.26 8.77 14.99
CA ARG A 74 20.13 7.83 14.83
C ARG A 74 20.30 6.56 15.66
N TRP A 75 21.54 6.08 15.80
CA TRP A 75 21.83 4.85 16.52
C TRP A 75 21.68 4.98 18.03
N THR A 76 22.11 6.10 18.63
CA THR A 76 22.02 6.33 20.08
C THR A 76 20.60 6.26 20.64
N PRO A 77 19.57 6.98 20.11
CA PRO A 77 18.21 6.88 20.61
C PRO A 77 17.61 5.49 20.39
N MET A 78 17.91 4.85 19.25
CA MET A 78 17.47 3.48 18.95
C MET A 78 18.04 2.48 19.98
N ALA A 79 19.35 2.52 20.20
CA ALA A 79 20.03 1.63 21.15
C ALA A 79 19.54 1.85 22.58
N TRP A 80 19.34 3.11 22.98
CA TRP A 80 18.83 3.45 24.30
C TRP A 80 17.41 2.96 24.53
N HIS A 81 16.53 3.13 23.54
CA HIS A 81 15.17 2.61 23.61
C HIS A 81 15.14 1.08 23.73
N ASN A 82 15.90 0.39 22.89
CA ASN A 82 16.00 -1.07 22.94
C ASN A 82 16.53 -1.57 24.29
N ARG A 83 17.47 -0.86 24.92
CA ARG A 83 17.95 -1.17 26.27
C ARG A 83 16.85 -0.98 27.32
N ARG A 84 16.13 0.14 27.29
CA ARG A 84 15.00 0.42 28.21
C ARG A 84 13.91 -0.65 28.13
N GLN A 85 13.55 -1.09 26.93
CA GLN A 85 12.56 -2.16 26.75
C GLN A 85 13.03 -3.51 27.34
N ARG A 86 14.33 -3.82 27.28
CA ARG A 86 14.88 -5.03 27.91
C ARG A 86 14.79 -4.96 29.43
N SER A 87 15.16 -3.83 30.02
CA SER A 87 15.09 -3.62 31.47
C SER A 87 13.66 -3.71 32.01
N GLN A 88 12.67 -3.27 31.23
CA GLN A 88 11.25 -3.39 31.59
C GLN A 88 10.70 -4.82 31.49
N ARG A 89 11.29 -5.68 30.64
CA ARG A 89 10.88 -7.10 30.53
C ARG A 89 11.36 -7.97 31.70
N THR A 90 12.48 -7.59 32.35
CA THR A 90 13.03 -8.30 33.51
C THR A 90 12.47 -7.83 34.85
N GLY A 91 11.77 -6.69 34.89
CA GLY A 91 11.07 -6.19 36.08
C GLY A 91 9.56 -6.33 35.93
N HIS A 92 8.97 -7.37 36.51
CA HIS A 92 7.52 -7.47 36.64
C HIS A 92 7.00 -6.33 37.53
N ARG A 93 6.55 -5.23 36.90
CA ARG A 93 5.51 -4.37 37.46
C ARG A 93 4.71 -3.70 36.35
N ARG A 94 3.51 -4.24 36.17
CA ARG A 94 2.39 -3.73 35.40
C ARG A 94 2.10 -2.29 35.85
N ARG A 95 2.53 -1.30 35.07
CA ARG A 95 1.96 0.04 35.08
C ARG A 95 1.46 0.29 33.68
N SER A 96 0.16 0.13 33.50
CA SER A 96 -0.58 0.47 32.30
C SER A 96 -0.24 1.92 31.96
N ALA A 97 0.61 2.12 30.95
CA ALA A 97 0.78 3.44 30.36
C ALA A 97 -0.52 3.72 29.63
N THR A 98 -1.31 4.65 30.15
CA THR A 98 -2.43 5.27 29.45
C THR A 98 -1.97 5.62 28.04
N PRO A 99 -2.70 5.22 26.97
CA PRO A 99 -2.34 5.65 25.63
C PRO A 99 -2.23 7.17 25.64
N ALA A 100 -1.08 7.67 25.19
CA ALA A 100 -0.85 9.08 25.03
C ALA A 100 -1.99 9.64 24.19
N GLN A 101 -2.77 10.52 24.82
CA GLN A 101 -3.84 11.26 24.21
C GLN A 101 -3.28 11.89 22.92
N PRO A 102 -3.97 11.77 21.77
CA PRO A 102 -3.51 12.41 20.54
C PRO A 102 -3.28 13.90 20.83
N PRO A 103 -2.15 14.49 20.38
CA PRO A 103 -1.93 15.92 20.55
C PRO A 103 -3.13 16.68 19.99
N PRO A 104 -3.56 17.78 20.62
CA PRO A 104 -4.66 18.60 20.11
C PRO A 104 -4.35 18.97 18.65
N THR A 105 -5.32 18.72 17.77
CA THR A 105 -5.22 19.04 16.34
C THR A 105 -4.79 20.50 16.21
N PRO A 106 -3.62 20.79 15.60
CA PRO A 106 -3.20 22.17 15.40
C PRO A 106 -4.24 22.91 14.55
N ARG A 107 -4.43 24.20 14.83
CA ARG A 107 -5.35 25.12 14.11
C ARG A 107 -5.15 25.13 12.58
N GLU A 108 -4.02 24.63 12.09
CA GLU A 108 -3.72 24.39 10.68
C GLU A 108 -4.71 23.42 9.99
N SER A 109 -5.38 22.54 10.74
CA SER A 109 -6.36 21.60 10.18
C SER A 109 -7.65 22.26 9.67
N ALA A 110 -8.01 23.45 10.16
CA ALA A 110 -9.24 24.14 9.74
C ALA A 110 -9.14 24.76 8.33
N LEU A 111 -7.92 25.07 7.88
CA LEU A 111 -7.64 25.69 6.58
C LEU A 111 -7.23 24.67 5.51
N GLN A 112 -7.27 23.37 5.86
CA GLN A 112 -6.96 22.28 4.96
C GLN A 112 -8.13 21.29 4.93
N ALA A 113 -8.52 20.85 3.74
CA ALA A 113 -9.46 19.76 3.56
C ALA A 113 -8.79 18.64 2.78
N ARG A 114 -9.09 17.39 3.13
CA ARG A 114 -8.56 16.22 2.46
C ARG A 114 -9.74 15.40 1.94
N ILE A 115 -9.75 15.14 0.64
CA ILE A 115 -10.73 14.29 -0.02
C ILE A 115 -10.05 12.95 -0.24
N VAL A 116 -10.57 11.88 0.35
CA VAL A 116 -10.01 10.52 0.19
C VAL A 116 -11.02 9.64 -0.52
N ILE A 117 -10.61 9.08 -1.64
CA ILE A 117 -11.42 8.23 -2.50
C ILE A 117 -10.78 6.86 -2.56
N HIS A 118 -11.53 5.83 -2.21
CA HIS A 118 -11.17 4.46 -2.53
C HIS A 118 -11.57 4.18 -3.97
N LEU A 119 -10.57 3.88 -4.80
CA LEU A 119 -10.73 3.57 -6.21
C LEU A 119 -10.62 2.05 -6.43
N ARG A 120 -11.63 1.47 -7.08
CA ARG A 120 -11.66 0.06 -7.47
C ARG A 120 -12.11 -0.07 -8.93
N THR A 121 -11.62 -1.09 -9.61
CA THR A 121 -12.12 -1.50 -10.92
C THR A 121 -13.58 -1.97 -10.85
N HIS A 122 -14.23 -2.14 -12.00
CA HIS A 122 -15.56 -2.75 -12.03
C HIS A 122 -15.55 -4.11 -11.34
N PRO A 123 -16.57 -4.40 -10.50
CA PRO A 123 -16.68 -5.69 -9.86
C PRO A 123 -16.87 -6.77 -10.93
N HIS A 124 -16.34 -7.96 -10.67
CA HIS A 124 -16.51 -9.16 -11.51
C HIS A 124 -15.89 -9.10 -12.91
N ALA A 125 -15.01 -8.13 -13.17
CA ALA A 125 -14.24 -8.09 -14.39
C ALA A 125 -13.28 -9.29 -14.49
N LEU A 126 -13.11 -9.80 -15.71
CA LEU A 126 -12.11 -10.80 -16.06
C LEU A 126 -10.94 -10.10 -16.72
N SER A 127 -9.77 -10.10 -16.07
CA SER A 127 -8.57 -9.47 -16.60
C SER A 127 -7.48 -10.49 -16.92
N ALA A 128 -6.65 -10.17 -17.91
CA ALA A 128 -5.44 -10.92 -18.24
C ALA A 128 -4.23 -9.99 -18.07
N PRO A 129 -2.99 -10.51 -17.93
CA PRO A 129 -1.79 -9.68 -17.71
C PRO A 129 -1.53 -8.61 -18.80
N GLY A 130 -2.06 -8.82 -20.01
CA GLY A 130 -1.97 -7.87 -21.11
C GLY A 130 -3.11 -6.85 -21.16
N ASP A 131 -4.11 -6.98 -20.29
CA ASP A 131 -5.19 -6.01 -20.18
C ASP A 131 -4.66 -4.73 -19.51
N HIS A 132 -5.12 -3.59 -19.99
CA HIS A 132 -4.78 -2.26 -19.48
C HIS A 132 -6.02 -1.50 -19.01
N SER A 133 -7.19 -2.17 -19.01
CA SER A 133 -8.45 -1.62 -18.50
C SER A 133 -8.40 -1.29 -17.01
N ASP A 134 -7.49 -1.94 -16.26
CA ASP A 134 -7.30 -1.77 -14.82
C ASP A 134 -6.24 -0.71 -14.44
N GLN A 135 -5.68 0.00 -15.42
CA GLN A 135 -4.67 1.01 -15.16
C GLN A 135 -5.28 2.27 -14.57
N LEU A 136 -4.56 2.86 -13.60
CA LEU A 136 -4.94 4.13 -13.03
C LEU A 136 -5.08 5.20 -14.13
N PRO A 137 -6.20 5.95 -14.19
CA PRO A 137 -6.41 6.94 -15.24
C PRO A 137 -5.62 8.22 -14.91
N TRP A 138 -4.29 8.18 -15.11
CA TRP A 138 -3.33 9.21 -14.72
C TRP A 138 -3.70 10.62 -15.19
N GLU A 139 -3.97 10.79 -16.49
CA GLU A 139 -4.32 12.09 -17.06
C GLU A 139 -5.57 12.67 -16.40
N PHE A 140 -6.60 11.83 -16.19
CA PHE A 140 -7.83 12.25 -15.53
C PHE A 140 -7.58 12.68 -14.08
N ILE A 141 -6.91 11.87 -13.26
CA ILE A 141 -6.72 12.20 -11.84
C ILE A 141 -5.78 13.39 -11.63
N THR A 142 -4.73 13.51 -12.44
CA THR A 142 -3.80 14.64 -12.35
C THR A 142 -4.43 15.94 -12.84
N ALA A 143 -5.35 15.89 -13.82
CA ALA A 143 -6.11 17.08 -14.22
C ALA A 143 -6.93 17.67 -13.07
N TRP A 144 -7.35 16.89 -12.08
CA TRP A 144 -8.03 17.38 -10.88
C TRP A 144 -7.13 18.13 -9.89
N LEU A 145 -5.81 18.24 -10.14
CA LEU A 145 -4.93 19.14 -9.40
C LEU A 145 -5.26 20.62 -9.64
N ASP A 146 -5.69 20.99 -10.85
CA ASP A 146 -6.20 22.34 -11.17
C ASP A 146 -7.38 22.22 -12.14
N ARG A 147 -8.60 22.18 -11.59
CA ARG A 147 -9.83 22.03 -12.39
C ARG A 147 -10.99 22.81 -11.81
N TYR A 148 -11.85 23.32 -12.69
CA TYR A 148 -13.07 24.06 -12.30
C TYR A 148 -12.81 25.26 -11.37
N GLY A 149 -11.62 25.87 -11.49
CA GLY A 149 -11.17 26.98 -10.64
C GLY A 149 -10.86 26.57 -9.20
N VAL A 150 -10.69 25.27 -8.92
CA VAL A 150 -10.26 24.73 -7.63
C VAL A 150 -8.90 24.06 -7.81
N ARG A 151 -7.98 24.36 -6.89
CA ARG A 151 -6.60 23.87 -6.90
C ARG A 151 -6.33 22.95 -5.72
N ALA A 152 -5.88 21.73 -6.01
CA ALA A 152 -5.32 20.84 -5.01
C ALA A 152 -3.81 21.07 -4.88
N ASP A 153 -3.34 21.19 -3.65
CA ASP A 153 -1.92 21.35 -3.32
C ASP A 153 -1.15 20.05 -3.59
N ALA A 154 -1.80 18.92 -3.30
CA ALA A 154 -1.23 17.59 -3.52
C ALA A 154 -2.29 16.56 -3.88
N LEU A 155 -1.87 15.60 -4.71
CA LEU A 155 -2.56 14.34 -4.98
C LEU A 155 -1.65 13.20 -4.51
N THR A 156 -2.08 12.46 -3.50
CA THR A 156 -1.42 11.23 -3.07
C THR A 156 -2.18 10.02 -3.61
N ILE A 157 -1.48 9.14 -4.33
CA ILE A 157 -1.97 7.83 -4.74
C ILE A 157 -1.29 6.81 -3.84
N CYS A 158 -2.07 6.03 -3.09
CA CYS A 158 -1.54 4.95 -2.28
C CYS A 158 -2.16 3.61 -2.71
N SER A 159 -1.33 2.61 -2.99
CA SER A 159 -1.77 1.23 -3.14
C SER A 159 -1.27 0.38 -1.99
N VAL A 160 -2.18 -0.38 -1.38
CA VAL A 160 -1.85 -1.39 -0.38
C VAL A 160 -2.07 -2.75 -0.99
N THR A 161 -0.97 -3.45 -1.21
CA THR A 161 -0.95 -4.83 -1.71
C THR A 161 -0.77 -5.77 -0.53
N ARG A 162 -1.74 -6.66 -0.29
CA ARG A 162 -1.64 -7.72 0.72
C ARG A 162 -1.38 -9.04 0.03
N THR A 163 -0.48 -9.83 0.60
CA THR A 163 -0.23 -11.18 0.13
C THR A 163 -0.82 -12.19 1.13
N PRO A 164 -1.41 -13.29 0.65
CA PRO A 164 -1.93 -14.34 1.50
C PRO A 164 -0.83 -14.93 2.38
N PRO A 165 -1.17 -15.54 3.53
CA PRO A 165 -0.22 -16.26 4.36
C PRO A 165 0.66 -17.25 3.58
N ALA A 166 1.88 -17.48 4.06
CA ALA A 166 2.75 -18.52 3.49
C ALA A 166 2.10 -19.90 3.69
N SER A 167 1.95 -20.66 2.60
CA SER A 167 1.35 -21.99 2.57
C SER A 167 1.82 -22.77 1.33
N GLY A 168 1.48 -24.06 1.28
CA GLY A 168 1.70 -24.88 0.09
C GLY A 168 0.94 -24.33 -1.12
N LEU A 169 -0.33 -23.94 -0.92
CA LEU A 169 -1.14 -23.29 -1.97
C LEU A 169 -0.49 -22.04 -2.55
N ARG A 170 0.07 -21.19 -1.69
CA ARG A 170 0.78 -19.99 -2.14
C ARG A 170 2.04 -20.35 -2.93
N SER A 171 2.77 -21.37 -2.50
CA SER A 171 4.01 -21.80 -3.15
C SER A 171 3.76 -22.33 -4.56
N ASP A 172 2.72 -23.15 -4.74
CA ASP A 172 2.34 -23.71 -6.04
C ASP A 172 1.83 -22.64 -7.02
N SER A 173 1.17 -21.62 -6.49
CA SER A 173 0.63 -20.52 -7.29
C SER A 173 1.62 -19.38 -7.50
N ALA A 174 2.79 -19.39 -6.87
CA ALA A 174 3.78 -18.33 -6.95
C ALA A 174 4.10 -17.86 -8.40
N PRO A 175 4.19 -18.73 -9.42
CA PRO A 175 4.40 -18.29 -10.80
C PRO A 175 3.25 -17.44 -11.38
N LEU A 176 2.03 -17.61 -10.87
CA LEU A 176 0.84 -16.86 -11.26
C LEU A 176 0.68 -15.57 -10.46
N LEU A 177 1.44 -15.43 -9.38
CA LEU A 177 1.42 -14.27 -8.50
C LEU A 177 2.59 -13.38 -8.89
N SER A 178 2.36 -12.53 -9.88
CA SER A 178 3.19 -11.35 -10.05
C SER A 178 2.59 -10.21 -9.23
N GLY A 179 3.39 -9.23 -8.86
CA GLY A 179 2.87 -8.00 -8.25
C GLY A 179 2.14 -7.10 -9.26
N ARG A 180 2.10 -7.46 -10.55
CA ARG A 180 1.13 -6.94 -11.51
C ARG A 180 -0.26 -7.56 -11.30
N ASN A 181 -0.31 -8.81 -10.83
CA ASN A 181 -1.54 -9.56 -10.60
C ASN A 181 -1.66 -9.97 -9.13
N SER A 182 -1.49 -8.99 -8.25
CA SER A 182 -1.54 -9.22 -6.81
C SER A 182 -2.94 -9.58 -6.35
N GLN A 183 -3.03 -10.55 -5.45
CA GLN A 183 -4.31 -11.14 -5.05
C GLN A 183 -5.23 -10.21 -4.28
N HIS A 184 -4.70 -9.19 -3.61
CA HIS A 184 -5.49 -8.13 -2.97
C HIS A 184 -4.72 -6.81 -3.05
N ARG A 185 -5.20 -5.89 -3.88
CA ARG A 185 -4.67 -4.52 -3.98
C ARG A 185 -5.79 -3.52 -3.90
N ASP A 186 -5.77 -2.70 -2.86
CA ASP A 186 -6.65 -1.55 -2.73
C ASP A 186 -5.88 -0.29 -3.09
N THR A 187 -6.55 0.68 -3.73
CA THR A 187 -5.94 1.95 -4.12
C THR A 187 -6.77 3.13 -3.60
N TRP A 188 -6.11 4.06 -2.92
CA TRP A 188 -6.70 5.30 -2.43
C TRP A 188 -6.11 6.49 -3.17
N LEU A 189 -6.97 7.46 -3.51
CA LEU A 189 -6.61 8.77 -4.03
C LEU A 189 -6.93 9.80 -2.95
N SER A 190 -5.92 10.56 -2.54
CA SER A 190 -6.07 11.61 -1.53
C SER A 190 -5.73 12.97 -2.11
N TYR A 191 -6.71 13.84 -2.26
CA TYR A 191 -6.51 15.23 -2.67
C TYR A 191 -6.45 16.12 -1.45
N THR A 192 -5.40 16.93 -1.35
CA THR A 192 -5.26 17.93 -0.30
C THR A 192 -5.58 19.31 -0.86
N LEU A 193 -6.63 19.93 -0.35
CA LEU A 193 -7.03 21.30 -0.65
C LEU A 193 -6.59 22.22 0.48
N ARG A 194 -6.04 23.37 0.16
CA ARG A 194 -5.71 24.42 1.13
C ARG A 194 -6.51 25.68 0.83
N ALA A 195 -6.98 26.36 1.87
CA ALA A 195 -7.77 27.58 1.76
C ALA A 195 -6.99 28.69 1.06
N GLU A 196 -5.69 28.84 1.39
CA GLU A 196 -4.78 29.85 0.81
C GLU A 196 -4.71 29.80 -0.72
N ASN A 197 -4.73 28.60 -1.29
CA ASN A 197 -4.67 28.40 -2.74
C ASN A 197 -6.04 28.52 -3.43
N ASN A 198 -7.12 28.64 -2.65
CA ASN A 198 -8.51 28.59 -3.14
C ASN A 198 -9.37 29.76 -2.67
N VAL A 199 -8.78 30.84 -2.15
CA VAL A 199 -9.51 32.00 -1.60
C VAL A 199 -10.53 32.53 -2.61
N GLY A 200 -10.13 32.70 -3.88
CA GLY A 200 -11.04 33.19 -4.92
C GLY A 200 -12.28 32.31 -5.12
N ALA A 201 -12.10 30.97 -5.11
CA ALA A 201 -13.21 30.03 -5.23
C ALA A 201 -14.11 30.03 -3.99
N LEU A 202 -13.52 30.11 -2.78
CA LEU A 202 -14.24 30.18 -1.51
C LEU A 202 -15.07 31.47 -1.42
N THR A 203 -14.48 32.62 -1.76
CA THR A 203 -15.15 33.93 -1.76
C THR A 203 -16.26 33.99 -2.80
N ALA A 204 -16.00 33.56 -4.05
CA ALA A 204 -16.98 33.59 -5.12
C ALA A 204 -18.21 32.72 -4.82
N ARG A 205 -17.98 31.54 -4.21
CA ARG A 205 -19.05 30.59 -3.87
C ARG A 205 -19.66 30.84 -2.49
N ARG A 206 -19.12 31.79 -1.71
CA ARG A 206 -19.48 32.05 -0.30
C ARG A 206 -19.64 30.75 0.49
N THR A 207 -18.62 29.89 0.43
CA THR A 207 -18.61 28.57 1.07
C THR A 207 -17.33 28.40 1.89
N THR A 208 -17.33 27.42 2.79
CA THR A 208 -16.15 27.01 3.57
C THR A 208 -15.37 25.91 2.85
N LEU A 209 -14.12 25.70 3.28
CA LEU A 209 -13.30 24.63 2.71
C LEU A 209 -13.78 23.23 3.14
N ARG A 210 -14.17 23.10 4.40
CA ARG A 210 -14.67 21.87 5.04
C ARG A 210 -16.00 22.15 5.75
N THR A 211 -16.86 21.14 5.85
CA THR A 211 -18.07 21.19 6.68
C THR A 211 -17.66 21.27 8.17
N PRO A 212 -18.12 22.28 8.93
CA PRO A 212 -17.74 22.45 10.33
C PRO A 212 -18.17 21.24 11.18
N PRO A 213 -17.34 20.79 12.14
CA PRO A 213 -17.73 19.73 13.06
C PRO A 213 -18.93 20.20 13.91
N GLY A 214 -20.01 19.40 13.93
CA GLY A 214 -21.24 19.67 14.70
C GLY A 214 -22.47 20.04 13.87
N VAL A 215 -22.35 20.22 12.55
CA VAL A 215 -23.50 20.40 11.65
C VAL A 215 -23.91 19.04 11.08
N THR A 216 -24.71 18.28 11.82
CA THR A 216 -25.43 17.11 11.28
C THR A 216 -26.63 17.59 10.48
N SER A 217 -26.88 17.02 9.31
CA SER A 217 -27.91 17.47 8.36
C SER A 217 -29.35 17.45 8.88
N ASP A 218 -29.59 16.86 10.05
CA ASP A 218 -30.92 16.50 10.51
C ASP A 218 -31.40 17.31 11.73
N ASP A 219 -30.60 18.24 12.24
CA ASP A 219 -30.96 19.00 13.45
C ASP A 219 -30.71 20.50 13.23
N ASP A 220 -31.65 21.20 12.57
CA ASP A 220 -31.89 22.61 12.88
C ASP A 220 -33.26 23.10 12.37
N THR A 221 -34.22 23.14 13.29
CA THR A 221 -35.47 23.90 13.15
C THR A 221 -35.27 25.40 13.44
N SER A 222 -34.03 25.88 13.55
CA SER A 222 -33.73 27.24 14.00
C SER A 222 -32.60 27.93 13.23
N GLN A 223 -32.65 28.00 11.88
CA GLN A 223 -32.17 29.16 11.10
C GLN A 223 -32.40 29.01 9.58
N SER A 224 -33.22 29.91 9.02
CA SER A 224 -33.57 30.01 7.60
C SER A 224 -32.43 30.51 6.68
N GLN A 225 -31.28 29.82 6.64
CA GLN A 225 -30.31 29.99 5.55
C GLN A 225 -29.94 28.63 4.95
N PRO A 226 -30.00 28.46 3.61
CA PRO A 226 -29.56 27.23 2.98
C PRO A 226 -28.06 27.04 3.22
N HIS A 227 -27.70 26.03 4.01
CA HIS A 227 -26.31 25.67 4.25
C HIS A 227 -25.66 25.24 2.92
N ARG A 228 -24.68 26.01 2.44
CA ARG A 228 -23.97 25.68 1.20
C ARG A 228 -23.00 24.54 1.48
N ALA A 229 -23.03 23.51 0.64
CA ALA A 229 -22.07 22.41 0.74
C ALA A 229 -20.63 22.96 0.72
N ALA A 230 -19.77 22.39 1.56
CA ALA A 230 -18.36 22.74 1.59
C ALA A 230 -17.72 22.51 0.21
N LEU A 231 -16.67 23.29 -0.08
CA LEU A 231 -15.96 23.20 -1.35
C LEU A 231 -15.43 21.78 -1.58
N ALA A 232 -14.83 21.16 -0.55
CA ALA A 232 -14.28 19.82 -0.62
C ALA A 232 -15.36 18.77 -0.94
N ASP A 233 -16.53 18.85 -0.30
CA ASP A 233 -17.62 17.89 -0.50
C ASP A 233 -18.19 17.97 -1.92
N THR A 234 -18.31 19.19 -2.45
CA THR A 234 -18.77 19.42 -3.82
C THR A 234 -17.78 18.87 -4.85
N VAL A 235 -16.49 19.12 -4.64
CA VAL A 235 -15.39 18.60 -5.47
C VAL A 235 -15.37 17.07 -5.41
N ALA A 236 -15.48 16.48 -4.22
CA ALA A 236 -15.46 15.04 -4.00
C ALA A 236 -16.62 14.35 -4.73
N ARG A 237 -17.85 14.84 -4.58
CA ARG A 237 -19.03 14.28 -5.26
C ARG A 237 -18.88 14.31 -6.78
N ARG A 238 -18.38 15.42 -7.32
CA ARG A 238 -18.18 15.57 -8.77
C ARG A 238 -17.06 14.68 -9.29
N LEU A 239 -15.94 14.58 -8.57
CA LEU A 239 -14.84 13.68 -8.91
C LEU A 239 -15.29 12.22 -8.90
N ILE A 240 -16.03 11.80 -7.87
CA ILE A 240 -16.60 10.44 -7.78
C ILE A 240 -17.57 10.18 -8.93
N ALA A 241 -18.45 11.13 -9.27
CA ALA A 241 -19.39 10.98 -10.37
C ALA A 241 -18.66 10.80 -11.72
N GLU A 242 -17.66 11.65 -12.00
CA GLU A 242 -16.87 11.56 -13.24
C GLU A 242 -16.00 10.29 -13.32
N LEU A 243 -15.55 9.75 -12.16
CA LEU A 243 -14.90 8.44 -12.09
C LEU A 243 -15.88 7.31 -12.41
N ARG A 244 -17.08 7.34 -11.83
CA ARG A 244 -18.13 6.34 -12.08
C ARG A 244 -18.58 6.32 -13.53
N GLU A 245 -18.74 7.50 -14.13
CA GLU A 245 -19.06 7.64 -15.56
C GLU A 245 -17.99 6.99 -16.46
N ARG A 246 -16.72 6.99 -16.04
CA ARG A 246 -15.60 6.36 -16.75
C ARG A 246 -15.44 4.86 -16.46
N GLY A 247 -16.37 4.26 -15.73
CA GLY A 247 -16.29 2.84 -15.40
C GLY A 247 -15.44 2.55 -14.16
N TRP A 248 -15.34 3.46 -13.20
CA TRP A 248 -14.65 3.20 -11.94
C TRP A 248 -15.60 3.11 -10.76
N LEU A 249 -15.35 2.16 -9.86
CA LEU A 249 -16.03 2.14 -8.57
C LEU A 249 -15.27 3.06 -7.60
N ALA A 250 -15.76 4.29 -7.48
CA ALA A 250 -15.22 5.29 -6.56
C ALA A 250 -16.17 5.49 -5.37
N THR A 251 -15.62 5.39 -4.16
CA THR A 251 -16.34 5.66 -2.90
C THR A 251 -15.52 6.62 -2.04
N LEU A 252 -16.19 7.55 -1.36
CA LEU A 252 -15.54 8.39 -0.35
C LEU A 252 -15.14 7.51 0.84
N SER A 253 -14.00 7.81 1.46
CA SER A 253 -13.53 7.11 2.65
C SER A 253 -13.26 8.08 3.79
N ASP A 254 -13.71 7.72 4.98
CA ASP A 254 -13.45 8.49 6.19
C ASP A 254 -12.04 8.24 6.71
N GLU A 255 -11.37 9.27 7.22
CA GLU A 255 -9.96 9.22 7.64
C GLU A 255 -9.71 8.23 8.79
N GLU A 256 -10.75 7.95 9.59
CA GLU A 256 -10.72 6.97 10.68
C GLU A 256 -10.70 5.52 10.19
N GLU A 257 -11.34 5.25 9.05
CA GLU A 257 -11.44 3.92 8.44
C GLU A 257 -10.26 3.59 7.53
N LEU A 258 -9.43 4.58 7.22
CA LEU A 258 -8.27 4.38 6.35
C LEU A 258 -7.28 3.39 6.97
N PRO A 259 -6.73 2.48 6.18
CA PRO A 259 -5.72 1.59 6.70
C PRO A 259 -4.51 2.42 7.11
N ARG A 260 -3.91 2.03 8.24
CA ARG A 260 -2.66 2.58 8.75
C ARG A 260 -1.54 1.58 8.54
N PHE A 261 -0.34 2.04 8.20
CA PHE A 261 0.78 1.13 8.04
C PHE A 261 1.10 0.44 9.36
N VAL A 262 1.01 1.14 10.49
CA VAL A 262 1.08 0.53 11.83
C VAL A 262 -0.33 0.51 12.43
N PRO A 263 -1.00 -0.66 12.52
CA PRO A 263 -2.31 -0.72 13.14
C PRO A 263 -2.19 -0.49 14.66
N PRO A 264 -3.25 0.02 15.31
CA PRO A 264 -3.22 0.32 16.74
C PRO A 264 -2.99 -0.92 17.63
N SER A 265 -3.29 -2.12 17.12
CA SER A 265 -3.04 -3.40 17.79
C SER A 265 -1.58 -3.87 17.71
N ALA A 266 -0.76 -3.32 16.81
CA ALA A 266 0.62 -3.75 16.64
C ALA A 266 1.53 -3.13 17.71
N THR A 267 2.12 -3.98 18.54
CA THR A 267 3.03 -3.53 19.61
C THR A 267 4.48 -3.59 19.15
N VAL A 268 5.24 -2.53 19.41
CA VAL A 268 6.68 -2.46 19.07
C VAL A 268 7.47 -3.42 19.97
N ARG A 269 8.16 -4.38 19.37
CA ARG A 269 9.02 -5.34 20.08
C ARG A 269 10.47 -4.90 20.18
N LYS A 270 11.01 -4.35 19.09
CA LYS A 270 12.41 -3.92 18.96
C LYS A 270 12.59 -3.08 17.71
N GLU A 271 13.38 -2.01 17.79
CA GLU A 271 13.82 -1.29 16.60
C GLU A 271 15.17 -1.82 16.13
N THR A 272 15.34 -2.04 14.83
CA THR A 272 16.62 -2.39 14.21
C THR A 272 17.02 -1.34 13.19
N TRP A 273 18.29 -1.34 12.80
CA TRP A 273 18.81 -0.39 11.81
C TRP A 273 18.06 -0.45 10.47
N THR A 274 17.49 -1.61 10.11
CA THR A 274 16.85 -1.84 8.79
C THR A 274 15.33 -1.92 8.86
N GLY A 275 14.74 -1.80 10.05
CA GLY A 275 13.29 -1.90 10.23
C GLY A 275 12.91 -2.07 11.70
N THR A 276 11.64 -1.93 12.00
CA THR A 276 11.09 -2.09 13.34
C THR A 276 10.32 -3.40 13.43
N GLU A 277 10.67 -4.22 14.42
CA GLU A 277 9.94 -5.43 14.76
C GLU A 277 8.69 -5.07 15.58
N TYR A 278 7.54 -5.47 15.07
CA TYR A 278 6.25 -5.42 15.73
C TYR A 278 5.79 -6.84 16.06
N SER A 279 4.68 -6.97 16.79
CA SER A 279 4.06 -8.26 17.12
C SER A 279 3.67 -9.10 15.90
N ASP A 280 3.46 -8.48 14.74
CA ASP A 280 3.00 -9.11 13.50
C ASP A 280 4.09 -9.28 12.42
N GLY A 281 5.31 -8.78 12.66
CA GLY A 281 6.45 -8.91 11.76
C GLY A 281 7.37 -7.68 11.77
N PHE A 282 8.25 -7.60 10.77
CA PHE A 282 9.14 -6.45 10.56
C PHE A 282 8.53 -5.46 9.59
N ARG A 283 8.47 -4.20 10.01
CA ARG A 283 8.02 -3.06 9.20
C ARG A 283 9.21 -2.19 8.85
N ALA A 284 9.37 -1.91 7.57
CA ALA A 284 10.38 -0.98 7.07
C ALA A 284 9.73 -0.02 6.07
N VAL A 285 10.27 1.20 6.03
CA VAL A 285 9.84 2.27 5.14
C VAL A 285 11.06 2.75 4.37
N TYR A 286 10.88 3.02 3.09
CA TYR A 286 11.92 3.39 2.16
C TYR A 286 11.46 4.60 1.35
N ALA A 287 12.35 5.58 1.19
CA ALA A 287 12.18 6.62 0.18
C ALA A 287 12.55 6.04 -1.19
N VAL A 288 11.85 6.50 -2.23
CA VAL A 288 12.08 6.08 -3.61
C VAL A 288 12.44 7.31 -4.41
N ASP A 289 13.53 7.22 -5.18
CA ASP A 289 13.82 8.21 -6.21
C ASP A 289 12.73 8.11 -7.29
N PRO A 290 11.98 9.19 -7.57
CA PRO A 290 10.93 9.18 -8.59
C PRO A 290 11.40 8.66 -9.96
N ALA A 291 12.67 8.87 -10.33
CA ALA A 291 13.23 8.36 -11.58
C ALA A 291 13.36 6.83 -11.60
N ALA A 292 13.59 6.20 -10.44
CA ALA A 292 13.68 4.74 -10.29
C ALA A 292 12.32 4.07 -10.01
N LEU A 293 11.24 4.86 -9.91
CA LEU A 293 9.92 4.37 -9.51
C LEU A 293 9.38 3.24 -10.40
N PRO A 294 9.47 3.28 -11.75
CA PRO A 294 9.03 2.18 -12.60
C PRO A 294 9.73 0.86 -12.27
N ASP A 295 11.06 0.87 -12.19
CA ASP A 295 11.88 -0.31 -11.89
C ASP A 295 11.64 -0.83 -10.47
N VAL A 296 11.42 0.08 -9.52
CA VAL A 296 11.06 -0.26 -8.14
C VAL A 296 9.71 -0.96 -8.10
N LEU A 297 8.68 -0.43 -8.78
CA LEU A 297 7.37 -1.08 -8.83
C LEU A 297 7.44 -2.50 -9.38
N GLU A 298 8.30 -2.75 -10.37
CA GLU A 298 8.56 -4.10 -10.87
C GLU A 298 9.33 -4.95 -9.86
N THR A 299 10.34 -4.40 -9.19
CA THR A 299 11.13 -5.13 -8.18
C THR A 299 10.32 -5.49 -6.93
N LEU A 300 9.39 -4.63 -6.51
CA LEU A 300 8.52 -4.89 -5.35
C LEU A 300 7.69 -6.15 -5.52
N THR A 301 7.41 -6.54 -6.77
CA THR A 301 6.67 -7.75 -7.09
C THR A 301 7.40 -9.03 -6.72
N THR A 302 8.73 -9.00 -6.68
CA THR A 302 9.56 -10.17 -6.36
C THR A 302 9.85 -10.29 -4.87
N LEU A 303 9.43 -9.32 -4.05
CA LEU A 303 9.68 -9.33 -2.62
C LEU A 303 8.67 -10.20 -1.88
N HIS A 304 9.15 -11.10 -1.02
CA HIS A 304 8.32 -11.87 -0.11
C HIS A 304 7.86 -11.02 1.09
N THR A 305 6.91 -10.13 0.85
CA THR A 305 6.25 -9.32 1.88
C THR A 305 4.89 -9.92 2.24
N LYS A 306 4.42 -9.71 3.48
CA LYS A 306 3.01 -9.93 3.89
C LYS A 306 2.12 -8.80 3.37
N ALA A 307 2.65 -7.58 3.36
CA ALA A 307 1.99 -6.43 2.75
C ALA A 307 3.03 -5.42 2.23
N THR A 308 2.71 -4.76 1.13
CA THR A 308 3.49 -3.68 0.54
C THR A 308 2.59 -2.48 0.35
N TRP A 309 3.09 -1.32 0.76
CA TRP A 309 2.44 -0.03 0.65
C TRP A 309 3.29 0.79 -0.31
N VAL A 310 2.68 1.32 -1.35
CA VAL A 310 3.35 2.25 -2.25
C VAL A 310 2.52 3.52 -2.26
N ALA A 311 3.12 4.63 -1.87
CA ALA A 311 2.48 5.94 -1.95
C ALA A 311 3.32 6.88 -2.83
N VAL A 312 2.65 7.54 -3.76
CA VAL A 312 3.21 8.55 -4.67
C VAL A 312 2.44 9.84 -4.45
N THR A 313 3.15 10.90 -4.09
CA THR A 313 2.58 12.23 -3.86
C THR A 313 3.02 13.15 -4.99
N ILE A 314 2.05 13.69 -5.71
CA ILE A 314 2.24 14.70 -6.74
C ILE A 314 1.87 16.05 -6.13
N ARG A 315 2.81 16.99 -6.07
CA ARG A 315 2.58 18.33 -5.55
C ARG A 315 2.54 19.35 -6.68
N SER A 316 1.50 20.17 -6.69
CA SER A 316 1.33 21.26 -7.66
C SER A 316 1.59 22.59 -6.98
N ARG A 317 2.66 23.30 -7.39
CA ARG A 317 3.01 24.62 -6.85
C ARG A 317 2.61 25.73 -7.82
N GLY A 318 1.32 25.83 -8.10
CA GLY A 318 0.76 26.88 -8.96
C GLY A 318 1.29 26.79 -10.40
N ARG A 319 2.11 27.75 -10.83
CA ARG A 319 2.71 27.77 -12.18
C ARG A 319 4.01 26.98 -12.32
N GLN A 320 4.54 26.45 -11.23
CA GLN A 320 5.73 25.61 -11.26
C GLN A 320 5.38 24.19 -11.75
N PRO A 321 6.34 23.49 -12.39
CA PRO A 321 6.15 22.09 -12.74
C PRO A 321 5.80 21.26 -11.51
N ALA A 322 4.94 20.25 -11.70
CA ALA A 322 4.57 19.36 -10.63
C ALA A 322 5.77 18.53 -10.19
N THR A 323 5.91 18.34 -8.87
CA THR A 323 6.96 17.51 -8.28
C THR A 323 6.36 16.22 -7.76
N VAL A 324 7.12 15.14 -7.83
CA VAL A 324 6.70 13.82 -7.39
C VAL A 324 7.63 13.35 -6.28
N GLU A 325 7.03 12.82 -5.22
CA GLU A 325 7.69 12.17 -4.10
C GLU A 325 7.12 10.76 -3.98
N ALA A 326 7.95 9.76 -3.66
CA ALA A 326 7.50 8.39 -3.53
C ALA A 326 8.08 7.69 -2.29
N VAL A 327 7.24 6.87 -1.66
CA VAL A 327 7.59 6.09 -0.48
C VAL A 327 7.02 4.67 -0.57
N VAL A 328 7.79 3.71 -0.07
CA VAL A 328 7.39 2.32 0.02
C VAL A 328 7.48 1.83 1.46
N GLY A 329 6.39 1.25 1.96
CA GLY A 329 6.34 0.51 3.21
C GLY A 329 6.26 -1.00 2.97
N THR A 330 7.11 -1.80 3.62
CA THR A 330 7.06 -3.26 3.53
C THR A 330 6.83 -3.88 4.90
N LEU A 331 5.89 -4.82 4.99
CA LEU A 331 5.71 -5.71 6.13
C LEU A 331 6.23 -7.10 5.76
N THR A 332 7.19 -7.62 6.52
CA THR A 332 7.90 -8.89 6.26
C THR A 332 7.89 -9.78 7.49
N ALA A 333 8.00 -11.10 7.31
CA ALA A 333 8.08 -12.03 8.44
C ALA A 333 9.48 -12.04 9.07
N SER A 334 10.51 -11.93 8.25
CA SER A 334 11.91 -11.86 8.65
C SER A 334 12.45 -10.44 8.56
N ARG A 335 13.59 -10.19 9.19
CA ARG A 335 14.23 -8.88 9.15
C ARG A 335 14.61 -8.52 7.70
N PRO A 336 14.26 -7.33 7.20
CA PRO A 336 14.60 -6.91 5.86
C PRO A 336 16.11 -6.75 5.68
N PRO A 337 16.63 -7.01 4.46
CA PRO A 337 18.03 -6.78 4.13
C PRO A 337 18.38 -5.30 4.24
N ARG A 338 19.68 -5.00 4.26
CA ARG A 338 20.15 -3.62 4.47
C ARG A 338 19.85 -2.71 3.29
N GLN A 339 19.89 -3.23 2.07
CA GLN A 339 19.67 -2.48 0.86
C GLN A 339 18.76 -3.27 -0.05
N LEU A 340 17.83 -2.57 -0.67
CA LEU A 340 16.99 -3.06 -1.75
C LEU A 340 17.25 -2.15 -2.96
N PRO A 341 17.40 -2.68 -4.18
CA PRO A 341 17.65 -1.87 -5.37
C PRO A 341 16.60 -0.75 -5.53
N GLY A 342 17.06 0.48 -5.78
CA GLY A 342 16.18 1.66 -5.96
C GLY A 342 15.47 2.16 -4.70
N LEU A 343 15.67 1.52 -3.53
CA LEU A 343 15.02 1.88 -2.27
C LEU A 343 16.03 2.42 -1.25
N THR A 344 15.80 3.63 -0.79
CA THR A 344 16.63 4.27 0.25
C THR A 344 15.97 4.11 1.62
N GLY A 345 16.55 3.26 2.47
CA GLY A 345 15.99 2.97 3.79
C GLY A 345 16.15 4.11 4.79
N PHE A 346 15.11 4.36 5.61
CA PHE A 346 15.18 5.27 6.75
C PHE A 346 15.90 4.65 7.95
N HIS A 347 17.15 4.28 7.74
CA HIS A 347 17.89 3.49 8.71
C HIS A 347 17.98 4.17 10.08
N GLY A 348 17.62 3.42 11.12
CA GLY A 348 17.58 3.89 12.51
C GLY A 348 16.43 4.86 12.85
N LEU A 349 15.51 5.12 11.92
CA LEU A 349 14.33 5.98 12.11
C LEU A 349 12.99 5.29 11.78
N HIS A 350 13.01 3.98 11.54
CA HIS A 350 11.82 3.25 11.10
C HIS A 350 10.69 3.27 12.15
N ARG A 351 10.99 3.32 13.45
CA ARG A 351 9.93 3.43 14.47
C ARG A 351 9.24 4.80 14.45
N HIS A 352 9.93 5.84 14.01
CA HIS A 352 9.35 7.18 13.88
C HIS A 352 8.54 7.32 12.59
N ILE A 353 9.02 6.73 11.50
CA ILE A 353 8.46 6.91 10.16
C ILE A 353 7.34 5.91 9.85
N ALA A 354 7.41 4.67 10.35
CA ALA A 354 6.37 3.68 10.09
C ALA A 354 4.96 4.13 10.59
N PRO A 355 4.80 4.73 11.79
CA PRO A 355 3.47 5.15 12.26
C PRO A 355 2.85 6.32 11.47
N VAL A 356 3.66 7.14 10.79
CA VAL A 356 3.18 8.30 10.02
C VAL A 356 2.86 7.96 8.56
N LEU A 357 3.08 6.71 8.14
CA LEU A 357 2.65 6.22 6.83
C LEU A 357 1.21 5.70 6.90
N ALA A 358 0.32 6.31 6.12
CA ALA A 358 -1.07 5.92 5.97
C ALA A 358 -1.48 5.88 4.49
N ALA A 359 -2.76 5.56 4.20
CA ALA A 359 -3.29 5.56 2.84
C ALA A 359 -3.25 6.95 2.18
N THR A 360 -3.09 8.01 2.98
CA THR A 360 -2.94 9.40 2.55
C THR A 360 -1.48 9.80 2.24
N GLY A 361 -0.53 8.86 2.39
CA GLY A 361 0.90 9.08 2.25
C GLY A 361 1.64 9.20 3.59
N ILE A 362 2.78 9.89 3.57
CA ILE A 362 3.43 10.36 4.80
C ILE A 362 2.78 11.70 5.17
N ASP A 363 2.32 11.83 6.41
CA ASP A 363 1.79 13.10 6.88
C ASP A 363 2.81 14.24 6.75
N ALA A 364 2.40 15.35 6.15
CA ALA A 364 3.26 16.49 5.84
C ALA A 364 3.87 17.20 7.08
N GLY A 365 3.40 16.86 8.29
CA GLY A 365 3.98 17.31 9.55
C GLY A 365 5.07 16.39 10.12
N ALA A 366 5.33 15.24 9.48
CA ALA A 366 6.51 14.44 9.79
C ALA A 366 7.74 15.17 9.25
N ASP A 367 8.74 15.43 10.11
CA ASP A 367 10.02 16.06 9.76
C ASP A 367 10.88 15.11 8.90
N VAL A 368 10.36 14.81 7.70
CA VAL A 368 10.90 13.82 6.75
C VAL A 368 10.88 14.43 5.36
N GLU A 369 12.06 14.79 4.87
CA GLU A 369 12.25 15.23 3.49
C GLU A 369 12.41 14.01 2.58
N LEU A 370 11.51 13.87 1.62
CA LEU A 370 11.58 12.85 0.58
C LEU A 370 12.29 13.42 -0.66
N PRO A 371 13.00 12.57 -1.44
CA PRO A 371 13.50 13.00 -2.74
C PRO A 371 12.31 13.39 -3.62
N ALA A 372 12.33 14.64 -4.08
CA ALA A 372 11.35 15.20 -4.97
C ALA A 372 11.99 15.48 -6.33
N THR A 373 11.32 15.10 -7.41
CA THR A 373 11.77 15.36 -8.77
C THR A 373 10.64 15.96 -9.58
N GLU A 374 10.95 16.88 -10.48
CA GLU A 374 9.98 17.40 -11.45
C GLU A 374 9.61 16.28 -12.42
N VAL A 375 8.31 16.09 -12.66
CA VAL A 375 7.84 15.02 -13.53
C VAL A 375 6.90 15.56 -14.59
N ALA A 376 7.18 15.22 -15.85
CA ALA A 376 6.31 15.51 -16.97
C ALA A 376 5.05 14.63 -16.91
N PRO A 377 3.85 15.14 -17.26
CA PRO A 377 2.61 14.35 -17.28
C PRO A 377 2.71 13.05 -18.10
N SER A 378 3.46 13.07 -19.21
CA SER A 378 3.71 11.89 -20.05
C SER A 378 4.46 10.76 -19.33
N THR A 379 5.34 11.11 -18.38
CA THR A 379 6.08 10.13 -17.57
C THR A 379 5.15 9.44 -16.57
N LEU A 380 4.22 10.19 -15.98
CA LEU A 380 3.17 9.62 -15.13
C LEU A 380 2.22 8.73 -15.93
N ALA A 381 1.82 9.14 -17.13
CA ALA A 381 0.96 8.33 -18.00
C ALA A 381 1.59 6.99 -18.41
N ALA A 382 2.92 6.95 -18.55
CA ALA A 382 3.66 5.71 -18.82
C ALA A 382 3.82 4.81 -17.57
N LEU A 383 3.60 5.33 -16.36
CA LEU A 383 3.75 4.59 -15.13
C LEU A 383 2.61 3.57 -14.97
N ARG A 384 2.96 2.28 -15.03
CA ARG A 384 1.96 1.21 -14.83
C ARG A 384 1.54 1.16 -13.37
N TRP A 385 0.25 1.40 -13.14
CA TRP A 385 -0.35 1.38 -11.81
C TRP A 385 -1.66 0.61 -11.86
N PRO A 386 -1.61 -0.74 -11.80
CA PRO A 386 -2.82 -1.53 -11.80
C PRO A 386 -3.60 -1.24 -10.51
N THR A 387 -4.89 -1.04 -10.66
CA THR A 387 -5.83 -0.71 -9.58
C THR A 387 -6.78 -1.87 -9.30
N ALA A 388 -6.63 -2.99 -10.03
CA ALA A 388 -7.44 -4.17 -9.87
C ALA A 388 -7.45 -4.62 -8.41
N ALA A 389 -8.65 -4.53 -7.82
CA ALA A 389 -8.95 -5.14 -6.53
C ALA A 389 -9.06 -6.66 -6.68
N ILE A 390 -8.94 -7.38 -5.57
CA ILE A 390 -8.85 -8.83 -5.41
C ILE A 390 -8.88 -9.63 -6.72
N GLY A 391 -7.70 -9.86 -7.33
CA GLY A 391 -7.58 -10.68 -8.53
C GLY A 391 -7.32 -12.14 -8.16
N VAL A 392 -8.31 -13.02 -8.35
CA VAL A 392 -8.11 -14.48 -8.16
C VAL A 392 -7.74 -15.14 -9.49
N PRO A 393 -6.58 -15.81 -9.60
CA PRO A 393 -6.27 -16.58 -10.81
C PRO A 393 -7.28 -17.73 -10.93
N ILE A 394 -8.18 -17.66 -11.90
CA ILE A 394 -9.30 -18.61 -12.01
C ILE A 394 -9.04 -19.70 -13.06
N GLY A 395 -8.27 -19.40 -14.12
CA GLY A 395 -7.89 -20.35 -15.16
C GLY A 395 -7.08 -19.69 -16.27
N TYR A 396 -6.95 -20.35 -17.42
CA TYR A 396 -6.23 -19.85 -18.60
C TYR A 396 -7.18 -19.60 -19.75
N ASN A 397 -6.97 -18.50 -20.49
CA ASN A 397 -7.68 -18.25 -21.73
C ASN A 397 -7.11 -19.10 -22.89
N ARG A 398 -7.71 -18.99 -24.08
CA ARG A 398 -7.25 -19.67 -25.30
C ARG A 398 -5.81 -19.30 -25.70
N ALA A 399 -5.37 -18.09 -25.36
CA ALA A 399 -4.02 -17.60 -25.59
C ALA A 399 -3.02 -18.04 -24.51
N ARG A 400 -3.41 -18.94 -23.60
CA ARG A 400 -2.58 -19.49 -22.52
C ARG A 400 -2.14 -18.45 -21.48
N GLN A 401 -2.85 -17.33 -21.39
CA GLN A 401 -2.62 -16.34 -20.36
C GLN A 401 -3.50 -16.64 -19.14
N PRO A 402 -2.97 -16.46 -17.91
CA PRO A 402 -3.80 -16.57 -16.72
C PRO A 402 -4.87 -15.48 -16.75
N VAL A 403 -6.09 -15.86 -16.37
CA VAL A 403 -7.24 -14.96 -16.23
C VAL A 403 -7.54 -14.80 -14.75
N TYR A 404 -7.70 -13.54 -14.35
CA TYR A 404 -7.98 -13.14 -12.98
C TYR A 404 -9.42 -12.68 -12.89
N LEU A 405 -10.09 -13.09 -11.81
CA LEU A 405 -11.46 -12.72 -11.49
C LEU A 405 -11.44 -11.69 -10.35
N GLY A 406 -12.00 -10.51 -10.62
CA GLY A 406 -12.21 -9.48 -9.61
C GLY A 406 -13.35 -9.83 -8.65
N LEU A 407 -13.05 -10.01 -7.36
CA LEU A 407 -14.06 -10.34 -6.34
C LEU A 407 -14.55 -9.14 -5.51
N ALA A 408 -13.85 -8.01 -5.56
CA ALA A 408 -14.24 -6.84 -4.78
C ALA A 408 -15.54 -6.23 -5.33
N SER A 409 -16.53 -6.05 -4.45
CA SER A 409 -17.83 -5.46 -4.77
C SER A 409 -18.39 -4.76 -3.54
N PRO A 410 -19.13 -3.64 -3.69
CA PRO A 410 -19.91 -3.06 -2.58
C PRO A 410 -21.13 -3.93 -2.22
N GLU A 411 -21.62 -4.70 -3.18
CA GLU A 411 -22.75 -5.60 -3.01
C GLU A 411 -22.28 -7.03 -2.72
N PRO A 412 -23.05 -7.83 -1.94
CA PRO A 412 -22.74 -9.22 -1.71
C PRO A 412 -22.59 -10.02 -3.01
N VAL A 413 -21.47 -10.71 -3.16
CA VAL A 413 -21.15 -11.49 -4.36
C VAL A 413 -21.63 -12.92 -4.21
N ARG A 414 -22.46 -13.39 -5.14
CA ARG A 414 -22.89 -14.80 -5.18
C ARG A 414 -22.21 -15.52 -6.33
N ILE A 415 -21.46 -16.56 -6.01
CA ILE A 415 -20.74 -17.40 -6.97
C ILE A 415 -21.37 -18.79 -6.98
N THR A 416 -21.78 -19.28 -8.15
CA THR A 416 -22.23 -20.67 -8.31
C THR A 416 -21.16 -21.47 -9.06
N VAL A 417 -20.67 -22.54 -8.46
CA VAL A 417 -19.66 -23.43 -9.07
C VAL A 417 -20.29 -24.79 -9.36
N THR A 418 -20.49 -25.08 -10.64
CA THR A 418 -21.07 -26.34 -11.11
C THR A 418 -19.97 -27.23 -11.69
N GLY A 419 -19.80 -28.44 -11.17
CA GLY A 419 -18.78 -29.35 -11.66
C GLY A 419 -18.55 -30.57 -10.77
N THR A 420 -17.53 -31.34 -11.14
CA THR A 420 -17.04 -32.50 -10.37
C THR A 420 -16.40 -32.08 -9.05
N ARG A 421 -16.23 -33.03 -8.13
CA ARG A 421 -15.59 -32.77 -6.83
C ARG A 421 -14.16 -32.22 -6.96
N GLN A 422 -13.38 -32.77 -7.89
CA GLN A 422 -12.02 -32.29 -8.16
C GLN A 422 -12.03 -30.84 -8.68
N PHE A 423 -13.01 -30.50 -9.53
CA PHE A 423 -13.18 -29.13 -10.00
C PHE A 423 -13.55 -28.17 -8.88
N HIS A 424 -14.46 -28.56 -7.98
CA HIS A 424 -14.77 -27.77 -6.78
C HIS A 424 -13.53 -27.50 -5.94
N ILE A 425 -12.75 -28.53 -5.62
CA ILE A 425 -11.50 -28.38 -4.86
C ILE A 425 -10.56 -27.40 -5.58
N GLY A 426 -10.38 -27.55 -6.88
CA GLY A 426 -9.52 -26.67 -7.68
C GLY A 426 -9.97 -25.21 -7.73
N ILE A 427 -11.28 -24.94 -7.79
CA ILE A 427 -11.81 -23.56 -7.78
C ILE A 427 -11.69 -22.95 -6.38
N ILE A 428 -12.03 -23.70 -5.33
CA ILE A 428 -11.92 -23.20 -3.95
C ILE A 428 -10.46 -22.98 -3.55
N ALA A 429 -9.54 -23.85 -3.98
CA ALA A 429 -8.11 -23.64 -3.80
C ALA A 429 -7.64 -22.30 -4.41
N ARG A 430 -8.16 -21.95 -5.59
CA ARG A 430 -7.90 -20.65 -6.23
C ARG A 430 -8.56 -19.50 -5.47
N LEU A 431 -9.79 -19.65 -4.99
CA LEU A 431 -10.43 -18.60 -4.17
C LEU A 431 -9.69 -18.34 -2.86
N ALA A 432 -9.10 -19.37 -2.22
CA ALA A 432 -8.25 -19.23 -1.03
C ALA A 432 -6.97 -18.42 -1.30
N LEU A 433 -6.60 -18.23 -2.57
CA LEU A 433 -5.51 -17.38 -2.98
C LEU A 433 -5.90 -15.90 -3.01
N SER A 434 -7.17 -15.52 -2.94
CA SER A 434 -7.62 -14.10 -2.89
C SER A 434 -6.99 -13.26 -1.78
N GLY A 435 -6.43 -13.90 -0.73
CA GLY A 435 -5.98 -13.23 0.48
C GLY A 435 -7.09 -13.09 1.53
N GLN A 436 -8.34 -13.44 1.18
CA GLN A 436 -9.43 -13.60 2.13
C GLN A 436 -9.49 -15.03 2.69
N PRO A 437 -9.86 -15.20 3.96
CA PRO A 437 -10.07 -16.53 4.55
C PRO A 437 -11.27 -17.22 3.89
N VAL A 438 -11.18 -18.53 3.70
CA VAL A 438 -12.28 -19.37 3.22
C VAL A 438 -12.89 -20.13 4.39
N ALA A 439 -14.21 -19.99 4.56
CA ALA A 439 -15.00 -20.71 5.54
C ALA A 439 -15.93 -21.69 4.84
N LEU A 440 -15.67 -22.99 4.99
CA LEU A 440 -16.37 -24.04 4.27
C LEU A 440 -17.42 -24.75 5.15
N TYR A 441 -18.66 -24.81 4.67
CA TYR A 441 -19.78 -25.51 5.27
C TYR A 441 -20.23 -26.64 4.33
N THR A 442 -19.88 -27.87 4.67
CA THR A 442 -20.18 -29.07 3.86
C THR A 442 -20.52 -30.24 4.76
N ALA A 443 -21.39 -31.14 4.33
CA ALA A 443 -21.71 -32.40 5.02
C ALA A 443 -20.51 -33.37 5.08
N ASP A 444 -19.65 -33.36 4.05
CA ASP A 444 -18.48 -34.24 3.95
C ASP A 444 -17.18 -33.44 4.08
N PRO A 445 -16.64 -33.26 5.30
CA PRO A 445 -15.40 -32.52 5.52
C PRO A 445 -14.15 -33.28 5.05
N ARG A 446 -14.21 -34.62 4.90
CA ARG A 446 -13.04 -35.45 4.59
C ARG A 446 -12.48 -35.17 3.20
N GLN A 447 -13.35 -34.83 2.25
CA GLN A 447 -12.93 -34.47 0.89
C GLN A 447 -12.05 -33.20 0.83
N TRP A 448 -12.07 -32.36 1.88
CA TRP A 448 -11.37 -31.08 1.93
C TRP A 448 -10.10 -31.11 2.78
N THR A 449 -9.82 -32.23 3.47
CA THR A 449 -8.68 -32.33 4.40
C THR A 449 -7.34 -32.10 3.70
N ALA A 450 -7.15 -32.61 2.48
CA ALA A 450 -5.93 -32.36 1.72
C ALA A 450 -5.73 -30.87 1.41
N LEU A 451 -6.79 -30.18 1.00
CA LEU A 451 -6.74 -28.73 0.74
C LEU A 451 -6.48 -27.95 2.04
N ALA A 452 -7.15 -28.31 3.13
CA ALA A 452 -6.97 -27.66 4.42
C ALA A 452 -5.54 -27.82 4.97
N ASN A 453 -4.92 -28.99 4.79
CA ASN A 453 -3.55 -29.25 5.20
C ASN A 453 -2.52 -28.51 4.33
N HIS A 454 -2.84 -28.31 3.04
CA HIS A 454 -1.97 -27.59 2.10
C HIS A 454 -2.11 -26.06 2.20
N ALA A 455 -3.27 -25.60 2.65
CA ALA A 455 -3.54 -24.21 3.00
C ALA A 455 -2.98 -23.85 4.38
N ALA A 456 -2.76 -22.57 4.64
CA ALA A 456 -2.55 -22.12 6.01
C ALA A 456 -3.88 -22.12 6.79
N PRO A 457 -3.88 -22.33 8.12
CA PRO A 457 -5.09 -22.28 8.95
C PRO A 457 -5.86 -20.94 8.84
N GLN A 458 -5.15 -19.84 8.54
CA GLN A 458 -5.76 -18.53 8.33
C GLN A 458 -6.37 -18.36 6.93
N GLN A 459 -6.06 -19.25 5.97
CA GLN A 459 -6.61 -19.21 4.62
C GLN A 459 -7.83 -20.11 4.45
N PHE A 460 -7.91 -21.21 5.17
CA PHE A 460 -8.95 -22.21 4.97
C PHE A 460 -9.38 -22.83 6.30
N SER A 461 -10.68 -22.81 6.55
CA SER A 461 -11.30 -23.36 7.76
C SER A 461 -12.55 -24.16 7.40
N ILE A 462 -12.74 -25.29 8.07
CA ILE A 462 -13.89 -26.19 7.86
C ILE A 462 -14.84 -26.02 9.03
N ARG A 463 -16.08 -25.61 8.72
CA ARG A 463 -17.19 -25.34 9.66
C ARG A 463 -16.76 -24.49 10.87
N PRO A 464 -16.18 -23.28 10.67
CA PRO A 464 -15.92 -22.40 11.79
C PRO A 464 -17.25 -21.99 12.46
N THR A 465 -17.27 -21.98 13.80
CA THR A 465 -18.44 -21.53 14.57
C THR A 465 -18.81 -20.09 14.27
N THR A 466 -17.80 -19.25 14.01
CA THR A 466 -17.97 -17.87 13.56
C THR A 466 -16.96 -17.62 12.44
N PRO A 467 -17.41 -17.39 11.19
CA PRO A 467 -16.49 -17.08 10.11
C PRO A 467 -15.84 -15.71 10.35
N PRO A 468 -14.60 -15.49 9.90
CA PRO A 468 -14.01 -14.16 9.86
C PRO A 468 -14.91 -13.19 9.05
N PRO A 469 -14.94 -11.88 9.40
CA PRO A 469 -15.86 -10.92 8.78
C PRO A 469 -15.68 -10.79 7.26
N ASP A 470 -14.44 -10.89 6.78
CA ASP A 470 -14.10 -10.79 5.35
C ASP A 470 -13.99 -12.17 4.66
N ALA A 471 -14.56 -13.23 5.26
CA ALA A 471 -14.41 -14.58 4.75
C ALA A 471 -15.28 -14.85 3.51
N ILE A 472 -14.71 -15.61 2.57
CA ILE A 472 -15.47 -16.26 1.50
C ILE A 472 -16.19 -17.46 2.11
N VAL A 473 -17.52 -17.39 2.18
CA VAL A 473 -18.34 -18.47 2.72
C VAL A 473 -18.69 -19.45 1.61
N VAL A 474 -18.27 -20.71 1.75
CA VAL A 474 -18.51 -21.76 0.76
C VAL A 474 -19.51 -22.76 1.34
N SER A 475 -20.55 -23.10 0.58
CA SER A 475 -21.54 -24.11 0.94
C SER A 475 -21.87 -25.03 -0.23
N ASP A 476 -22.09 -26.31 0.06
CA ASP A 476 -22.65 -27.29 -0.89
C ASP A 476 -24.16 -27.47 -0.74
N ALA A 477 -24.82 -26.54 -0.03
CA ALA A 477 -26.24 -26.55 0.33
C ALA A 477 -26.69 -27.74 1.19
N SER A 478 -25.76 -28.50 1.78
CA SER A 478 -26.09 -29.61 2.67
C SER A 478 -26.24 -29.20 4.15
N SER A 479 -25.82 -27.98 4.50
CA SER A 479 -25.90 -27.44 5.85
C SER A 479 -26.17 -25.93 5.80
N ASP A 480 -26.82 -25.40 6.84
CA ASP A 480 -27.00 -23.96 7.00
C ASP A 480 -25.64 -23.26 7.08
N ALA A 481 -25.40 -22.36 6.13
CA ALA A 481 -24.19 -21.55 6.08
C ALA A 481 -24.58 -20.08 6.36
N PRO A 482 -23.78 -19.36 7.15
CA PRO A 482 -24.00 -17.93 7.36
C PRO A 482 -23.85 -17.17 6.03
N THR A 483 -24.52 -16.02 5.91
CA THR A 483 -24.33 -15.15 4.74
C THR A 483 -23.05 -14.33 4.94
N GLY A 484 -22.15 -14.39 3.96
CA GLY A 484 -20.94 -13.55 3.91
C GLY A 484 -20.99 -12.54 2.77
N ALA A 485 -20.04 -11.60 2.76
CA ALA A 485 -19.88 -10.64 1.65
C ALA A 485 -19.61 -11.33 0.31
N ILE A 486 -18.96 -12.49 0.33
CA ILE A 486 -18.83 -13.38 -0.83
C ILE A 486 -19.33 -14.76 -0.42
N THR A 487 -20.33 -15.27 -1.14
CA THR A 487 -20.91 -16.59 -0.91
C THR A 487 -20.72 -17.47 -2.15
N VAL A 488 -20.22 -18.69 -1.96
CA VAL A 488 -19.97 -19.66 -3.03
C VAL A 488 -20.85 -20.88 -2.81
N THR A 489 -21.69 -21.20 -3.79
CA THR A 489 -22.55 -22.39 -3.78
C THR A 489 -21.99 -23.45 -4.73
N LEU A 490 -21.69 -24.62 -4.18
CA LEU A 490 -21.18 -25.77 -4.94
C LEU A 490 -22.35 -26.62 -5.43
N ARG A 491 -22.38 -26.89 -6.74
CA ARG A 491 -23.39 -27.75 -7.38
C ARG A 491 -22.74 -28.88 -8.14
N ARG A 492 -23.36 -30.06 -8.08
CA ARG A 492 -22.99 -31.20 -8.92
C ARG A 492 -23.40 -30.94 -10.37
N PRO A 493 -22.76 -31.58 -11.37
CA PRO A 493 -23.16 -31.45 -12.76
C PRO A 493 -24.62 -31.91 -12.90
N GLN A 494 -25.47 -31.04 -13.42
CA GLN A 494 -26.89 -31.31 -13.68
C GLN A 494 -27.22 -30.79 -15.07
N SER A 495 -28.21 -31.41 -15.72
CA SER A 495 -28.73 -30.96 -17.02
C SER A 495 -29.46 -29.61 -16.93
N ALA A 496 -29.97 -29.25 -15.75
CA ALA A 496 -30.59 -27.97 -15.49
C ALA A 496 -29.57 -26.82 -15.44
N GLN A 497 -29.92 -25.68 -16.03
CA GLN A 497 -29.07 -24.48 -16.04
C GLN A 497 -28.78 -24.00 -14.60
N ALA A 498 -27.57 -23.47 -14.40
CA ALA A 498 -27.22 -22.83 -13.14
C ALA A 498 -28.08 -21.59 -12.89
N PRO A 499 -28.52 -21.31 -11.65
CA PRO A 499 -29.24 -20.08 -11.34
C PRO A 499 -28.37 -18.88 -11.72
N ALA A 500 -29.01 -17.84 -12.24
CA ALA A 500 -28.34 -16.57 -12.50
C ALA A 500 -27.89 -15.97 -11.17
N THR A 501 -26.61 -16.17 -10.85
CA THR A 501 -25.92 -15.50 -9.74
C THR A 501 -24.94 -14.50 -10.31
N THR A 502 -24.33 -13.69 -9.44
CA THR A 502 -23.36 -12.67 -9.83
C THR A 502 -22.24 -13.23 -10.70
N ILE A 503 -21.74 -14.43 -10.35
CA ILE A 503 -20.72 -15.16 -11.10
C ILE A 503 -21.13 -16.64 -11.19
N VAL A 504 -21.17 -17.18 -12.41
CA VAL A 504 -21.46 -18.60 -12.65
C VAL A 504 -20.24 -19.26 -13.29
N ILE A 505 -19.71 -20.30 -12.65
CA ILE A 505 -18.58 -21.09 -13.12
C ILE A 505 -19.08 -22.51 -13.37
N THR A 506 -19.00 -22.98 -14.61
CA THR A 506 -19.51 -24.31 -14.97
C THR A 506 -18.46 -25.09 -15.74
N GLN A 507 -18.07 -26.25 -15.17
CA GLN A 507 -17.22 -27.23 -15.83
C GLN A 507 -17.93 -27.83 -17.05
N ASP A 508 -17.19 -28.02 -18.13
CA ASP A 508 -17.69 -28.77 -19.27
C ASP A 508 -17.81 -30.26 -18.94
N GLY A 509 -18.95 -30.85 -19.33
CA GLY A 509 -19.22 -32.27 -19.07
C GLY A 509 -18.42 -33.22 -19.95
N ARG A 510 -17.94 -32.75 -21.12
CA ARG A 510 -17.15 -33.55 -22.06
C ARG A 510 -15.64 -33.41 -21.82
N HIS A 511 -15.20 -32.20 -21.48
CA HIS A 511 -13.79 -31.91 -21.23
C HIS A 511 -13.58 -31.42 -19.79
N PRO A 512 -13.10 -32.28 -18.87
CA PRO A 512 -12.98 -31.93 -17.46
C PRO A 512 -11.99 -30.78 -17.19
N ASP A 513 -11.09 -30.50 -18.13
CA ASP A 513 -10.12 -29.41 -18.06
C ASP A 513 -10.66 -28.06 -18.53
N LEU A 514 -11.86 -28.03 -19.11
CA LEU A 514 -12.48 -26.83 -19.64
C LEU A 514 -13.67 -26.43 -18.76
N PHE A 515 -13.85 -25.12 -18.64
CA PHE A 515 -15.01 -24.55 -17.98
C PHE A 515 -15.32 -23.21 -18.62
N TYR A 516 -16.55 -22.73 -18.43
CA TYR A 516 -16.88 -21.36 -18.75
C TYR A 516 -17.25 -20.60 -17.49
N ILE A 517 -16.89 -19.32 -17.48
CA ILE A 517 -17.30 -18.37 -16.46
C ILE A 517 -18.23 -17.35 -17.11
N THR A 518 -19.33 -17.05 -16.43
CA THR A 518 -20.29 -16.01 -16.82
C THR A 518 -20.33 -14.97 -15.70
N THR A 519 -20.14 -13.71 -16.08
CA THR A 519 -20.21 -12.54 -15.21
C THR A 519 -21.18 -11.52 -15.81
N ALA A 520 -21.43 -10.41 -15.12
CA ALA A 520 -22.18 -9.28 -15.68
C ALA A 520 -21.54 -8.72 -16.98
N HIS A 521 -20.24 -8.93 -17.18
CA HIS A 521 -19.49 -8.44 -18.35
C HIS A 521 -19.45 -9.44 -19.51
N GLY A 522 -20.05 -10.62 -19.35
CA GLY A 522 -20.15 -11.63 -20.41
C GLY A 522 -19.63 -13.00 -20.01
N ARG A 523 -19.50 -13.87 -21.01
CA ARG A 523 -19.13 -15.28 -20.86
C ARG A 523 -17.79 -15.58 -21.52
N GLN A 524 -16.88 -16.24 -20.80
CA GLN A 524 -15.56 -16.61 -21.28
C GLN A 524 -15.26 -18.10 -21.03
N TRP A 525 -14.62 -18.75 -22.00
CA TRP A 525 -14.10 -20.11 -21.88
C TRP A 525 -12.68 -20.12 -21.33
N LEU A 526 -12.43 -20.95 -20.32
CA LEU A 526 -11.18 -21.07 -19.61
C LEU A 526 -10.76 -22.54 -19.43
N SER A 527 -9.48 -22.76 -19.14
CA SER A 527 -8.93 -24.07 -18.80
C SER A 527 -8.27 -24.08 -17.42
N THR A 528 -8.30 -25.24 -16.75
CA THR A 528 -7.64 -25.48 -15.46
C THR A 528 -6.17 -25.90 -15.60
N ARG A 529 -5.70 -26.33 -16.78
CA ARG A 529 -4.32 -26.83 -16.99
C ARG A 529 -3.30 -25.71 -17.08
N LEU A 530 -2.28 -25.77 -16.20
CA LEU A 530 -0.93 -25.25 -16.47
C LEU A 530 -0.27 -26.28 -17.39
N VAL A 531 -0.10 -25.98 -18.67
CA VAL A 531 0.73 -26.86 -19.52
C VAL A 531 2.17 -26.67 -19.07
N PRO A 532 2.95 -27.74 -18.80
CA PRO A 532 4.37 -27.61 -18.51
C PRO A 532 5.03 -26.88 -19.68
N VAL A 533 5.84 -25.86 -19.36
CA VAL A 533 6.73 -25.23 -20.34
C VAL A 533 7.60 -26.36 -20.90
N PRO A 534 7.57 -26.65 -22.21
CA PRO A 534 8.52 -27.60 -22.77
C PRO A 534 9.91 -27.05 -22.48
N ASN A 535 10.75 -27.87 -21.85
CA ASN A 535 12.18 -27.57 -21.76
C ASN A 535 12.71 -27.51 -23.20
N GLU A 536 12.93 -26.29 -23.70
CA GLU A 536 13.83 -26.03 -24.82
C GLU A 536 15.18 -25.57 -24.29
#